data_AF-A0A2E0LA64-F1
#
_entry.id   AF-A0A2E0LA64-F1
#
_cell.length_a   1.000
_cell.length_b   1.000
_cell.length_c   1.000
_cell.angle_alpha   90.00
_cell.angle_beta   90.00
_cell.angle_gamma   90.00
#
_symmetry.space_group_name_H-M   'P 1'
#
loop_
_entity.id
_entity.type
_entity.pdbx_description
1 polymer ?
#
loop_
_entity_poly.entity_id
_entity_poly.type
_entity_poly.pdbx_seq_one_letter_code
_entity_poly.pdbx_strand_id
1 'polypeptide(L)' 'MVMLFSASAIAMFCGVMCLTDSDFVWQLYQWDCRQMSITPPRMLNWQLRVRQAGYALIGLGVMGLMTCLGM' A
#
# COMPACT_ATOMS: atom_id res chain seq x y z
N MET A 1 7.00 -12.91 16.22
CA MET A 1 6.82 -11.49 16.59
C MET A 1 7.64 -10.56 15.71
N VAL A 2 8.97 -10.72 15.61
CA VAL A 2 9.83 -9.84 14.78
C VAL A 2 9.36 -9.72 13.32
N MET A 3 9.04 -10.85 12.65
CA MET A 3 8.51 -10.84 11.28
C MET A 3 7.18 -10.09 11.11
N LEU A 4 6.31 -10.18 12.12
CA LEU A 4 4.96 -9.61 12.09
C LEU A 4 5.04 -8.09 12.34
N PHE A 5 5.91 -7.67 13.26
CA PHE A 5 6.25 -6.28 13.48
C PHE A 5 6.87 -5.63 12.23
N SER A 6 7.83 -6.30 11.58
CA SER A 6 8.43 -5.78 10.34
C SER A 6 7.41 -5.70 9.20
N ALA A 7 6.53 -6.68 9.07
CA ALA A 7 5.47 -6.65 8.06
C ALA A 7 4.49 -5.49 8.30
N SER A 8 4.10 -5.24 9.56
CA SER A 8 3.27 -4.09 9.95
C SER A 8 3.94 -2.75 9.65
N ALA A 9 5.24 -2.61 9.98
CA ALA A 9 5.99 -1.38 9.72
C ALA A 9 6.12 -1.10 8.22
N ILE A 10 6.39 -2.14 7.42
CA ILE A 10 6.45 -2.05 5.96
C ILE A 10 5.07 -1.67 5.39
N ALA A 11 3.99 -2.30 5.86
CA ALA A 11 2.63 -1.98 5.42
C ALA A 11 2.26 -0.52 5.72
N MET A 12 2.61 -0.01 6.91
CA MET A 12 2.42 1.40 7.24
C MET A 12 3.24 2.33 6.34
N PHE A 13 4.51 2.02 6.11
CA PHE A 13 5.37 2.83 5.24
C PHE A 13 4.87 2.87 3.79
N CYS A 14 4.48 1.72 3.23
CA CYS A 14 3.83 1.65 1.92
C CYS A 14 2.52 2.44 1.89
N GLY A 15 1.73 2.37 2.96
CA GLY A 15 0.50 3.14 3.07
C GLY A 15 0.73 4.66 3.10
N VAL A 16 1.78 5.13 3.78
CA VAL A 16 2.17 6.55 3.79
C VAL A 16 2.63 7.01 2.41
N MET A 17 3.48 6.22 1.72
CA MET A 17 3.92 6.49 0.35
C MET A 17 2.74 6.65 -0.63
N CYS A 18 1.69 5.83 -0.48
CA CYS A 18 0.46 5.96 -1.28
C CYS A 18 -0.26 7.30 -1.08
N LEU A 19 -0.12 7.94 0.09
CA LEU A 19 -0.76 9.22 0.41
C LEU A 19 0.10 10.42 0.02
N THR A 20 1.42 10.34 0.16
CA THR A 20 2.35 11.43 -0.18
C THR A 20 2.61 11.51 -1.68
N ASP A 21 2.87 10.38 -2.32
CA ASP A 21 3.37 10.30 -3.70
C ASP A 21 2.49 9.37 -4.54
N SER A 22 1.18 9.66 -4.56
CA SER A 22 0.20 8.83 -5.26
C SER A 22 0.51 8.65 -6.75
N ASP A 23 1.09 9.67 -7.41
CA ASP A 23 1.53 9.60 -8.82
C ASP A 23 2.67 8.60 -9.01
N PHE A 24 3.67 8.61 -8.14
CA PHE A 24 4.79 7.67 -8.21
C PHE A 24 4.31 6.23 -8.02
N VAL A 25 3.46 5.99 -7.02
CA VAL A 25 2.89 4.65 -6.76
C VAL A 25 2.08 4.15 -7.95
N TRP A 26 1.31 5.03 -8.60
CA TRP A 26 0.55 4.67 -9.79
C TRP A 26 1.45 4.36 -11.00
N GLN A 27 2.53 5.12 -11.19
CA GLN A 27 3.52 4.82 -12.23
C GLN A 27 4.22 3.48 -11.97
N LEU A 28 4.57 3.19 -10.72
CA LEU A 28 5.16 1.92 -10.31
C LEU A 28 4.22 0.75 -10.62
N TYR A 29 2.92 0.89 -10.32
CA TYR A 29 1.89 -0.09 -10.68
C TYR A 29 1.76 -0.31 -12.19
N GLN A 30 1.79 0.77 -12.98
CA GLN A 30 1.76 0.65 -14.44
C GLN A 30 3.01 -0.05 -14.99
N TRP A 31 4.17 0.22 -14.40
CA TRP A 31 5.43 -0.43 -14.76
C TRP A 31 5.38 -1.93 -14.45
N ASP A 32 4.86 -2.32 -13.29
CA ASP A 32 4.68 -3.71 -12.89
C ASP A 32 3.69 -4.45 -13.82
N CYS A 33 2.55 -3.82 -14.15
CA CYS A 33 1.60 -4.37 -15.12
C CYS A 33 2.26 -4.64 -16.48
N ARG A 34 3.10 -3.71 -16.96
CA ARG A 34 3.84 -3.88 -18.22
C ARG A 34 4.86 -5.00 -18.14
N GLN A 35 5.54 -5.19 -17.02
CA GLN A 35 6.45 -6.33 -16.83
C GLN A 35 5.70 -7.66 -16.89
N MET A 36 4.50 -7.72 -16.33
CA MET A 36 3.64 -8.91 -16.39
C MET A 36 2.90 -9.08 -17.72
N SER A 37 3.13 -8.21 -18.71
CA SER A 37 2.40 -8.18 -19.99
C SER A 37 0.88 -7.99 -19.83
N ILE A 38 0.45 -7.36 -18.73
CA ILE A 38 -0.94 -7.02 -18.44
C ILE A 38 -1.17 -5.54 -18.80
N THR A 39 -2.28 -5.24 -19.48
CA THR A 39 -2.65 -3.86 -19.77
C THR A 39 -3.23 -3.21 -18.51
N PRO A 40 -2.65 -2.10 -17.99
CA PRO A 40 -3.14 -1.48 -16.77
C PRO A 40 -4.57 -0.93 -16.99
N PRO A 41 -5.52 -1.20 -16.08
CA PRO A 41 -6.89 -0.71 -16.22
C PRO A 41 -6.92 0.83 -16.13
N ARG A 42 -7.55 1.48 -17.11
CA ARG A 42 -7.83 2.93 -17.05
C ARG A 42 -8.91 3.21 -16.02
N MET A 43 -8.49 3.48 -14.78
CA MET A 43 -9.40 3.85 -13.71
C MET A 43 -9.60 5.37 -13.68
N LEU A 44 -10.84 5.82 -13.85
CA LEU A 44 -11.22 7.24 -13.90
C LEU A 44 -10.91 7.99 -12.58
N ASN A 45 -10.86 7.26 -11.46
CA ASN A 45 -10.57 7.78 -10.12
C ASN A 45 -9.36 7.07 -9.48
N TRP A 46 -8.30 6.82 -10.25
CA TRP A 46 -7.14 6.06 -9.79
C TRP A 46 -6.48 6.69 -8.55
N GLN A 47 -6.37 8.02 -8.47
CA GLN A 47 -5.78 8.73 -7.32
C GLN A 47 -6.53 8.42 -6.02
N LEU A 48 -7.87 8.45 -6.08
CA LEU A 48 -8.74 8.19 -4.93
C LEU A 48 -8.60 6.74 -4.47
N ARG A 49 -8.47 5.80 -5.42
CA ARG A 49 -8.24 4.38 -5.12
C ARG A 49 -6.87 4.11 -4.50
N VAL A 50 -5.82 4.77 -5.00
CA VAL A 50 -4.46 4.68 -4.42
C VAL A 50 -4.48 5.20 -2.98
N ARG A 51 -5.16 6.32 -2.71
CA ARG A 51 -5.31 6.84 -1.35
C ARG A 51 -6.12 5.91 -0.44
N GLN A 52 -7.22 5.34 -0.94
CA GLN A 52 -8.00 4.33 -0.21
C GLN A 52 -7.17 3.10 0.15
N ALA A 53 -6.37 2.60 -0.80
CA ALA A 53 -5.43 1.51 -0.54
C ALA A 53 -4.37 1.91 0.50
N GLY A 54 -3.86 3.15 0.43
CA GLY A 54 -2.95 3.70 1.43
C GLY A 54 -3.52 3.70 2.84
N TYR A 55 -4.74 4.22 3.03
CA TYR A 55 -5.43 4.19 4.33
C TYR A 55 -5.67 2.76 4.82
N ALA A 56 -6.05 1.83 3.93
CA ALA A 56 -6.23 0.43 4.28
C ALA A 56 -4.93 -0.24 4.74
N LEU A 57 -3.81 0.03 4.05
CA LEU A 57 -2.49 -0.48 4.41
C LEU A 57 -2.01 0.05 5.76
N ILE A 58 -2.23 1.33 6.05
CA ILE A 58 -1.94 1.91 7.37
C ILE A 58 -2.79 1.23 8.43
N GLY A 59 -4.10 1.08 8.20
CA GLY A 59 -5.01 0.42 9.14
C GLY A 59 -4.59 -1.02 9.45
N LEU A 60 -4.26 -1.81 8.42
CA LEU A 60 -3.75 -3.18 8.58
C LEU A 60 -2.42 -3.22 9.33
N GLY A 61 -1.52 -2.28 9.04
CA GLY A 61 -0.24 -2.16 9.74
C GLY A 61 -0.42 -1.87 11.23
N VAL A 62 -1.31 -0.93 11.57
CA VAL A 62 -1.68 -0.61 12.97
C VAL A 62 -2.30 -1.81 13.67
N MET A 63 -3.24 -2.52 13.02
CA MET A 63 -3.84 -3.73 13.60
C MET A 63 -2.79 -4.79 13.89
N GLY A 64 -1.87 -5.09 12.94
CA GLY A 64 -0.81 -6.07 13.17
C GLY A 64 0.18 -5.65 14.27
N LEU A 65 0.38 -4.34 14.47
CA LEU A 65 1.16 -3.79 15.58
C LEU A 65 0.47 -4.01 16.92
N MET A 66 -0.84 -3.76 17.01
CA MET A 66 -1.65 -4.04 18.21
C MET A 66 -1.57 -5.53 18.57
N THR A 67 -1.75 -6.41 17.59
CA THR A 67 -1.65 -7.87 17.80
C THR A 67 -0.25 -8.29 18.25
N CYS A 68 0.82 -7.63 17.77
CA CYS A 68 2.19 -7.88 18.24
C CYS A 68 2.40 -7.46 19.70
N LEU A 69 1.75 -6.38 20.14
CA LEU A 69 1.82 -5.87 21.50
C LEU A 69 0.95 -6.67 22.49
N GLY A 70 0.16 -7.64 21.99
CA GLY A 70 -0.75 -8.44 22.82
C GLY A 70 -2.01 -7.69 23.24
N MET A 71 -2.34 -6.59 22.54
CA MET A 71 -3.61 -5.87 22.63
C MET A 71 -4.61 -6.43 21.62
#